data_AF-A0AAV2MZ61-F1
#
_entry.id   AF-A0AAV2MZ61-F1
#
_cell.length_a   1.000
_cell.length_b   1.000
_cell.length_c   1.000
_cell.angle_alpha   90.00
_cell.angle_beta   90.00
_cell.angle_gamma   90.00
#
_symmetry.space_group_name_H-M   'P 1'
#
loop_
_entity.id
_entity.type
_entity.pdbx_description
1 polymer ?
#
loop_
_entity_poly.entity_id
_entity_poly.type
_entity_poly.pdbx_seq_one_letter_code
_entity_poly.pdbx_strand_id
1 'polypeptide(L)'
;MNDYAGSLLRWFVSHYGELYGPEYITYNVHNLVHLASDVTRFGCLDQFSAYKFENCLQAIKQQVQNSQRPLHQIVNRITEENALPIQTQIVSSRTLFEICDKDQTSHVRWIVHLNRRL
;
A
#
# COMPACT_ATOMS: atom_id res chain seq x y z
N MET A 1 -24.98 -8.77 -0.31
CA MET A 1 -24.33 -7.78 0.58
C MET A 1 -23.49 -6.78 -0.23
N ASN A 2 -22.74 -7.23 -1.24
CA ASN A 2 -21.95 -6.35 -2.11
C ASN A 2 -22.82 -5.37 -2.93
N ASP A 3 -23.98 -5.80 -3.46
CA ASP A 3 -24.87 -4.92 -4.24
C ASP A 3 -25.42 -3.73 -3.43
N TYR A 4 -25.65 -3.95 -2.14
CA TYR A 4 -26.09 -2.90 -1.23
C TYR A 4 -24.96 -1.88 -0.97
N ALA A 5 -23.75 -2.36 -0.68
CA ALA A 5 -22.57 -1.51 -0.55
C ALA A 5 -22.30 -0.73 -1.85
N GLY A 6 -22.41 -1.35 -3.02
CA GLY A 6 -22.28 -0.69 -4.31
C GLY A 6 -23.34 0.39 -4.55
N SER A 7 -24.57 0.18 -4.09
CA SER A 7 -25.62 1.20 -4.16
C SER A 7 -25.34 2.39 -3.23
N LEU A 8 -24.83 2.15 -2.03
CA LEU A 8 -24.40 3.21 -1.10
C LEU A 8 -23.22 4.02 -1.65
N LEU A 9 -22.22 3.35 -2.23
CA LEU A 9 -21.05 4.02 -2.82
C LEU A 9 -21.46 4.89 -4.01
N ARG A 10 -22.33 4.39 -4.88
CA ARG A 10 -22.90 5.18 -5.98
C ARG A 10 -23.67 6.39 -5.48
N TRP A 11 -24.53 6.19 -4.47
CA TRP A 11 -25.28 7.29 -3.85
C TRP A 11 -24.33 8.35 -3.27
N PHE A 12 -23.29 7.94 -2.53
CA PHE A 12 -22.29 8.84 -1.98
C PHE A 12 -21.57 9.65 -3.06
N VAL A 13 -21.08 8.99 -4.12
CA VAL A 13 -20.39 9.68 -5.22
C VAL A 13 -21.31 10.66 -5.95
N SER A 14 -22.59 10.32 -6.14
CA SER A 14 -23.57 11.22 -6.75
C SER A 14 -23.84 12.50 -5.94
N HIS A 15 -23.80 12.42 -4.60
CA HIS A 15 -24.04 13.58 -3.72
C HIS A 15 -22.75 14.26 -3.26
N TYR A 16 -21.59 13.70 -3.57
CA TYR A 16 -20.29 14.21 -3.11
C TYR A 16 -20.05 15.66 -3.51
N GLY A 17 -20.39 16.02 -4.76
CA GLY A 17 -20.23 17.38 -5.27
C GLY A 17 -21.10 18.40 -4.54
N GLU A 18 -22.29 18.01 -4.09
CA GLU A 18 -23.19 18.87 -3.31
C GLU A 18 -22.69 19.06 -1.88
N LEU A 19 -22.10 18.01 -1.28
CA LEU A 19 -21.63 18.02 0.11
C LEU A 19 -20.29 18.72 0.29
N TYR A 20 -19.37 18.55 -0.66
CA TYR A 20 -17.98 18.99 -0.53
C TYR A 20 -17.56 20.01 -1.57
N GLY A 21 -18.28 20.14 -2.68
CA GLY A 21 -17.94 20.98 -3.83
C GLY A 21 -17.51 20.16 -5.05
N PRO A 22 -17.96 20.51 -6.27
CA PRO A 22 -17.64 19.78 -7.49
C PRO A 22 -16.13 19.75 -7.81
N GLU A 23 -15.38 20.76 -7.38
CA GLU A 23 -13.93 20.86 -7.54
C GLU A 23 -13.14 19.77 -6.76
N TYR A 24 -13.76 19.15 -5.76
CA TYR A 24 -13.16 18.09 -4.96
C TYR A 24 -13.48 16.68 -5.48
N ILE A 25 -14.24 16.55 -6.58
CA ILE A 25 -14.48 15.26 -7.24
C ILE A 25 -13.21 14.84 -7.98
N THR A 26 -12.33 14.19 -7.24
CA THR A 26 -11.09 13.62 -7.79
C THR A 26 -11.32 12.22 -8.34
N TYR A 27 -10.34 11.72 -9.10
CA TYR A 27 -10.32 10.34 -9.59
C TYR A 27 -10.54 9.29 -8.48
N ASN A 28 -10.00 9.54 -7.28
CA ASN A 28 -10.15 8.64 -6.13
C ASN A 28 -11.61 8.50 -5.69
N VAL A 29 -12.40 9.59 -5.75
CA VAL A 29 -13.83 9.56 -5.43
C VAL A 29 -14.59 8.78 -6.49
N HIS A 30 -14.28 8.99 -7.77
CA HIS A 30 -14.90 8.24 -8.86
C HIS A 30 -14.66 6.73 -8.77
N ASN A 31 -13.45 6.31 -8.39
CA ASN A 31 -13.10 4.90 -8.25
C ASN A 31 -13.99 4.13 -7.26
N LEU A 32 -14.61 4.81 -6.29
CA LEU A 32 -15.54 4.18 -5.34
C LEU A 32 -16.76 3.54 -6.04
N VAL A 33 -17.16 4.02 -7.21
CA VAL A 33 -18.24 3.44 -8.02
C VAL A 33 -17.91 2.01 -8.45
N HIS A 34 -16.63 1.72 -8.71
CA HIS A 34 -16.15 0.42 -9.20
C HIS A 34 -15.73 -0.54 -8.09
N LEU A 35 -15.50 -0.03 -6.88
CA LEU A 35 -14.98 -0.81 -5.75
C LEU A 35 -15.81 -2.08 -5.45
N ALA A 36 -17.13 -1.98 -5.49
CA ALA A 36 -18.02 -3.12 -5.27
C ALA A 36 -17.85 -4.24 -6.33
N SER A 37 -17.76 -3.85 -7.61
CA SER A 37 -17.49 -4.79 -8.69
C SER A 37 -16.08 -5.37 -8.61
N ASP A 38 -15.10 -4.56 -8.23
CA ASP A 38 -13.71 -4.99 -8.07
C ASP A 38 -13.58 -6.01 -6.94
N VAL A 39 -14.26 -5.81 -5.81
CA VAL A 39 -14.28 -6.79 -4.72
C VAL A 39 -14.93 -8.11 -5.15
N THR A 40 -15.94 -8.06 -6.03
CA THR A 40 -16.54 -9.29 -6.59
C THR A 40 -15.57 -10.02 -7.51
N ARG A 41 -14.78 -9.27 -8.29
CA ARG A 41 -13.89 -9.81 -9.32
C ARG A 41 -12.54 -10.28 -8.78
N PHE A 42 -11.96 -9.54 -7.85
CA PHE A 42 -10.60 -9.73 -7.34
C PHE A 42 -10.54 -10.24 -5.90
N GLY A 43 -11.70 -10.43 -5.26
CA GLY A 43 -11.81 -10.85 -3.87
C GLY A 43 -11.79 -9.66 -2.90
N CYS A 44 -11.59 -9.91 -1.61
CA CYS A 44 -11.61 -8.82 -0.62
C CYS A 44 -10.50 -7.78 -0.87
N LEU A 45 -10.70 -6.56 -0.37
CA LEU A 45 -9.79 -5.43 -0.61
C LEU A 45 -8.33 -5.76 -0.27
N ASP A 46 -8.09 -6.54 0.78
CA ASP A 46 -6.76 -6.96 1.21
C ASP A 46 -6.00 -7.78 0.15
N GLN A 47 -6.73 -8.46 -0.74
CA GLN A 47 -6.11 -9.29 -1.77
C GLN A 47 -5.49 -8.46 -2.89
N PHE A 48 -6.12 -7.34 -3.27
CA PHE A 48 -5.69 -6.51 -4.40
C PHE A 48 -5.23 -5.10 -4.03
N SER A 49 -5.36 -4.71 -2.75
CA SER A 49 -4.83 -3.44 -2.26
C SER A 49 -3.30 -3.41 -2.32
N ALA A 50 -2.75 -2.24 -2.65
CA ALA A 50 -1.33 -1.98 -2.61
C ALA A 50 -0.80 -1.73 -1.17
N TYR A 51 -1.70 -1.64 -0.19
CA TYR A 51 -1.36 -1.32 1.21
C TYR A 51 -0.27 -2.24 1.78
N LYS A 52 -0.37 -3.55 1.52
CA LYS A 52 0.63 -4.56 1.94
C LYS A 52 2.04 -4.34 1.40
N PHE A 53 2.19 -3.49 0.39
CA PHE A 53 3.47 -3.17 -0.23
C PHE A 53 4.03 -1.81 0.21
N GLU A 54 3.32 -1.04 1.05
CA GLU A 54 3.81 0.27 1.52
C GLU A 54 5.11 0.12 2.32
N ASN A 55 5.17 -0.88 3.19
CA ASN A 55 6.38 -1.20 3.97
C ASN A 55 7.55 -1.60 3.05
N CYS A 56 7.26 -2.36 2.00
CA CYS A 56 8.26 -2.76 1.01
C CYS A 56 8.79 -1.54 0.24
N LEU A 57 7.90 -0.63 -0.19
CA LEU A 57 8.28 0.60 -0.88
C LEU A 57 9.18 1.49 -0.01
N GLN A 58 8.88 1.57 1.29
CA GLN A 58 9.71 2.32 2.24
C GLN A 58 11.13 1.72 2.36
N ALA A 59 11.26 0.39 2.41
CA ALA A 59 12.55 -0.28 2.44
C ALA A 59 13.35 -0.06 1.13
N ILE A 60 12.69 -0.18 -0.02
CA ILE A 60 13.29 0.10 -1.34
C ILE A 60 13.76 1.55 -1.40
N LYS A 61 12.96 2.50 -0.89
CA LYS A 61 13.32 3.93 -0.87
C LYS A 61 14.57 4.20 -0.05
N GLN A 62 14.77 3.51 1.07
CA GLN A 62 16.00 3.64 1.88
C GLN A 62 17.25 3.11 1.13
N GLN A 63 17.05 2.16 0.20
CA GLN A 63 18.09 1.64 -0.67
C GLN A 63 18.49 2.59 -1.82
N VAL A 64 17.79 3.71 -2.01
CA VAL A 64 18.11 4.70 -3.03
C VAL A 64 18.69 5.95 -2.36
N GLN A 65 19.94 6.30 -2.66
CA GLN A 65 20.61 7.46 -2.07
C GLN A 65 20.36 8.75 -2.86
N ASN A 66 20.20 8.65 -4.17
CA ASN A 66 19.91 9.78 -5.05
C ASN A 66 19.08 9.31 -6.26
N SER A 67 18.54 10.26 -7.03
CA SER A 67 17.67 9.96 -8.18
C SER A 67 18.39 9.38 -9.40
N GLN A 68 19.72 9.28 -9.39
CA GLN A 68 20.50 8.80 -10.52
C GLN A 68 20.56 7.28 -10.53
N ARG A 69 20.00 6.67 -11.58
CA ARG A 69 20.03 5.21 -11.81
C ARG A 69 19.57 4.39 -10.58
N PRO A 70 18.38 4.65 -10.02
CA PRO A 70 17.91 4.04 -8.77
C PRO A 70 17.88 2.51 -8.82
N LEU A 71 17.51 1.93 -9.96
CA LEU A 71 17.52 0.47 -10.16
C LEU A 71 18.93 -0.13 -10.01
N HIS A 72 19.94 0.53 -10.57
CA HIS A 72 21.32 0.07 -10.46
C HIS A 72 21.82 0.16 -9.01
N GLN A 73 21.44 1.22 -8.28
CA GLN A 73 21.76 1.34 -6.86
C GLN A 73 21.15 0.20 -6.04
N ILE A 74 19.88 -0.10 -6.26
CA ILE A 74 19.18 -1.18 -5.56
C ILE A 74 19.85 -2.53 -5.85
N VAL A 75 20.13 -2.84 -7.11
CA VAL A 75 20.81 -4.08 -7.51
C VAL A 75 22.19 -4.21 -6.85
N ASN A 76 22.99 -3.15 -6.85
CA ASN A 76 24.30 -3.18 -6.22
C ASN A 76 24.20 -3.40 -4.71
N ARG A 77 23.28 -2.72 -4.02
CA ARG A 77 23.07 -2.92 -2.57
C ARG A 77 22.61 -4.33 -2.23
N ILE A 78 21.67 -4.90 -2.99
CA ILE A 78 21.25 -6.29 -2.81
C ILE A 78 22.43 -7.24 -3.03
N THR A 79 23.29 -6.95 -4.01
CA THR A 79 24.49 -7.76 -4.28
C THR A 79 25.51 -7.66 -3.14
N GLU A 80 25.74 -6.46 -2.61
CA GLU A 80 26.59 -6.20 -1.44
C GLU A 80 26.04 -6.93 -0.20
N GLU A 81 24.73 -6.83 0.07
CA GLU A 81 24.05 -7.52 1.15
C GLU A 81 24.25 -9.05 1.04
N ASN A 82 24.02 -9.64 -0.14
CA ASN A 82 24.18 -11.08 -0.36
C ASN A 82 25.63 -11.58 -0.24
N ALA A 83 26.62 -10.70 -0.41
CA ALA A 83 28.05 -11.05 -0.30
C ALA A 83 28.56 -11.07 1.15
N LEU A 84 27.78 -10.60 2.13
CA LEU A 84 28.19 -10.56 3.54
C LEU A 84 28.05 -11.93 4.23
N PRO A 85 28.91 -12.26 5.23
CA PRO A 85 28.78 -13.48 6.02
C PRO A 85 27.43 -13.57 6.76
N ILE A 86 26.88 -14.79 6.87
CA ILE A 86 25.55 -15.07 7.45
C ILE A 86 25.34 -14.46 8.85
N GLN A 87 26.39 -14.36 9.66
CA GLN A 87 26.32 -13.81 11.02
C GLN A 87 26.03 -12.30 11.05
N THR A 88 26.36 -11.56 9.98
CA THR A 88 26.11 -10.13 9.87
C THR A 88 24.74 -9.82 9.25
N GLN A 89 24.15 -10.77 8.52
CA GLN A 89 22.82 -10.65 7.90
C GLN A 89 21.69 -10.56 8.92
N ILE A 90 21.83 -11.28 10.05
CA ILE A 90 20.79 -11.40 11.10
C ILE A 90 20.58 -10.08 11.85
N VAL A 91 21.62 -9.24 11.96
CA VAL A 91 21.58 -7.97 12.70
C VAL A 91 21.12 -6.80 11.81
N SER A 92 21.24 -6.93 10.49
CA SER A 92 21.06 -5.84 9.54
C SER A 92 19.66 -5.74 8.93
N SER A 93 18.98 -6.85 8.62
CA SER A 93 17.88 -6.77 7.66
C SER A 93 16.77 -7.77 7.94
N ARG A 94 15.54 -7.28 8.13
CA ARG A 94 14.42 -7.95 7.48
C ARG A 94 14.71 -7.81 5.98
N THR A 95 15.10 -8.88 5.31
CA THR A 95 15.33 -8.85 3.86
C THR A 95 14.09 -8.30 3.16
N LEU A 96 14.24 -7.58 2.06
CA LEU A 96 13.10 -7.06 1.27
C LEU A 96 12.06 -8.14 0.97
N PHE A 97 12.53 -9.38 0.75
CA PHE A 97 11.71 -10.57 0.56
C PHE A 97 10.84 -10.87 1.80
N GLU A 98 11.41 -10.87 3.00
CA GLU A 98 10.66 -11.08 4.24
C GLU A 98 9.76 -9.92 4.63
N ILE A 99 10.11 -8.67 4.31
CA ILE A 99 9.24 -7.50 4.53
C ILE A 99 7.99 -7.60 3.67
N CYS A 100 8.13 -8.04 2.42
CA CYS A 100 7.05 -8.18 1.47
C CYS A 100 6.11 -9.36 1.80
N ASP A 101 6.66 -10.48 2.32
CA ASP A 101 5.86 -11.67 2.68
C ASP A 101 5.16 -11.59 4.04
N LYS A 102 5.74 -10.88 5.03
CA LYS A 102 5.20 -10.87 6.42
C LYS A 102 3.98 -9.97 6.63
N ASP A 103 3.55 -9.19 5.65
CA ASP A 103 2.52 -8.16 5.86
C ASP A 103 1.06 -8.68 5.87
N GLN A 104 0.84 -10.00 5.83
CA GLN A 104 -0.51 -10.58 5.96
C GLN A 104 -1.15 -10.41 7.36
N THR A 105 -0.43 -9.94 8.39
CA THR A 105 -0.94 -9.92 9.78
C THR A 105 -0.92 -8.56 10.51
N SER A 106 -0.56 -7.45 9.84
CA SER A 106 -0.39 -6.14 10.50
C SER A 106 -1.67 -5.29 10.61
N HIS A 107 -2.83 -5.83 10.21
CA HIS A 107 -4.10 -5.11 10.07
C HIS A 107 -4.65 -4.46 11.36
N VAL A 108 -4.21 -4.91 12.54
CA VAL A 108 -4.69 -4.40 13.84
C VAL A 108 -3.79 -3.36 14.52
N ARG A 109 -2.53 -3.17 14.08
CA ARG A 109 -1.57 -2.31 14.82
C ARG A 109 -1.60 -0.84 14.39
N TRP A 110 -2.04 -0.54 13.18
CA TRP A 110 -1.98 0.80 12.58
C TRP A 110 -3.18 1.70 12.91
N ILE A 111 -4.38 1.14 13.11
CA ILE A 111 -5.59 1.92 13.44
C ILE A 111 -5.42 2.67 14.79
N VAL A 112 -4.68 2.10 15.74
CA VAL A 112 -4.41 2.73 17.04
C VAL A 112 -3.42 3.90 16.94
N HIS A 113 -2.53 3.91 15.94
CA HIS A 113 -1.50 4.95 15.80
C HIS A 113 -1.95 6.15 14.97
N LEU A 114 -2.88 5.97 14.02
CA LEU A 114 -3.36 7.05 13.16
C LEU A 114 -4.28 8.05 13.90
N ASN A 115 -4.99 7.62 14.94
CA ASN A 115 -5.84 8.47 15.80
C ASN A 115 -5.07 9.32 16.84
N ARG A 116 -3.72 9.35 16.80
CA ARG A 116 -2.88 10.22 17.66
C ARG A 116 -2.23 11.38 16.92
N ARG A 117 -2.49 11.53 15.62
CA ARG A 117 -1.94 12.62 14.78
C ARG A 117 -3.02 13.41 14.01
N LEU A 118 -4.28 13.27 14.40
CA LEU A 118 -5.35 14.22 14.10
C LEU A 118 -5.76 14.91 15.39
#